data_AF-G3CJN2-F1
#
_entry.id   AF-G3CJN2-F1
#
_cell.length_a   1.000
_cell.length_b   1.000
_cell.length_c   1.000
_cell.angle_alpha   90.00
_cell.angle_beta   90.00
_cell.angle_gamma   90.00
#
_symmetry.space_group_name_H-M   'P 1'
#
loop_
_entity.id
_entity.type
_entity.pdbx_description
1 polymer ?
#
loop_
_entity_poly.entity_id
_entity_poly.type
_entity_poly.pdbx_seq_one_letter_code
_entity_poly.pdbx_strand_id
1 'polypeptide(L)'
;INNNSLSRPGQPSYFQVRCKDPSNNNGKLTFSCKQSGTVGSKKMDIPFQLEVTILSTDYNDFAVMYRCAKLPSSTGGTHFEDNVLVLHRVSTKTEDKRNVGETLKKQGWSLDDFNSRKGVDCPAPP
;
A
#
# COMPACT_ATOMS: atom_id res chain seq x y z
N ILE A 1 12.31 -8.60 10.82
CA ILE A 1 10.85 -8.47 10.60
C ILE A 1 10.46 -9.65 9.71
N ASN A 2 9.75 -10.63 10.26
CA ASN A 2 9.39 -11.85 9.55
C ASN A 2 8.19 -11.55 8.65
N ASN A 3 8.45 -11.33 7.37
CA ASN A 3 7.41 -11.14 6.36
C ASN A 3 6.73 -12.49 6.08
N ASN A 4 5.70 -12.82 6.85
CA ASN A 4 4.75 -13.85 6.47
C ASN A 4 3.75 -13.27 5.45
N SER A 5 4.25 -13.01 4.25
CA SER A 5 3.39 -12.95 3.07
C SER A 5 2.87 -14.36 2.81
N LEU A 6 1.55 -14.54 2.85
CA LEU A 6 0.82 -15.78 2.50
C LEU A 6 0.91 -16.12 0.98
N SER A 7 2.07 -15.91 0.37
CA SER A 7 2.44 -16.43 -0.94
C SER A 7 3.41 -17.58 -0.74
N ARG A 8 3.02 -18.78 -1.18
CA ARG A 8 3.96 -19.90 -1.34
C ARG A 8 5.13 -19.44 -2.21
N PRO A 9 6.38 -19.81 -1.90
CA PRO A 9 7.48 -19.57 -2.83
C PRO A 9 7.15 -20.27 -4.16
N GLY A 10 7.08 -19.48 -5.25
CA GLY A 10 6.94 -19.99 -6.62
C GLY A 10 5.57 -19.82 -7.30
N GLN A 11 4.53 -19.27 -6.64
CA GLN A 11 3.28 -18.91 -7.34
C GLN A 11 2.77 -17.53 -6.92
N PRO A 12 2.57 -16.59 -7.87
CA PRO A 12 1.98 -15.30 -7.58
C PRO A 12 0.51 -15.48 -7.13
N SER A 13 0.19 -14.93 -5.96
CA SER A 13 -1.19 -14.84 -5.49
C SER A 13 -1.75 -13.48 -5.89
N TYR A 14 -2.87 -13.48 -6.63
CA TYR A 14 -3.58 -12.26 -6.99
C TYR A 14 -4.74 -12.04 -6.04
N PHE A 15 -4.80 -10.83 -5.48
CA PHE A 15 -5.90 -10.40 -4.63
C PHE A 15 -6.51 -9.13 -5.23
N GLN A 16 -7.83 -9.11 -5.31
CA GLN A 16 -8.59 -7.91 -5.62
C GLN A 16 -8.95 -7.20 -4.33
N VAL A 17 -8.57 -5.93 -4.21
CA VAL A 17 -8.99 -5.06 -3.11
C VAL A 17 -10.04 -4.08 -3.63
N ARG A 18 -11.21 -4.05 -3.00
CA ARG A 18 -12.25 -3.05 -3.27
C ARG A 18 -12.53 -2.27 -2.01
N CYS A 19 -12.49 -0.95 -2.10
CA CYS A 19 -12.76 -0.04 -1.00
C CYS A 19 -13.98 0.83 -1.31
N LYS A 20 -14.78 1.12 -0.28
CA LYS A 20 -15.91 2.06 -0.35
C LYS A 20 -15.49 3.47 0.02
N ASP A 21 -16.37 4.43 -0.20
CA ASP A 21 -16.14 5.86 0.04
C ASP A 21 -15.47 6.11 1.41
N PRO A 22 -14.36 6.87 1.43
CA PRO A 22 -13.66 7.13 2.66
C PRO A 22 -14.44 8.11 3.54
N SER A 23 -14.42 7.89 4.85
CA SER A 23 -14.64 8.99 5.79
C SER A 23 -13.37 9.83 5.89
N ASN A 24 -13.52 11.15 6.00
CA ASN A 24 -12.41 12.07 6.20
C ASN A 24 -12.50 12.66 7.61
N ASN A 25 -11.41 12.51 8.37
CA ASN A 25 -11.26 13.17 9.66
C ASN A 25 -9.90 13.87 9.69
N ASN A 26 -9.90 15.20 9.65
CA ASN A 26 -8.69 16.04 9.71
C ASN A 26 -7.59 15.62 8.72
N GLY A 27 -7.95 15.30 7.48
CA GLY A 27 -7.00 14.91 6.43
C GLY A 27 -6.57 13.45 6.44
N LYS A 28 -7.03 12.66 7.43
CA LYS A 28 -6.93 11.20 7.42
C LYS A 28 -8.17 10.60 6.77
N LEU A 29 -7.95 9.86 5.69
CA LEU A 29 -8.98 9.11 4.98
C LEU A 29 -9.08 7.71 5.57
N THR A 30 -10.29 7.25 5.88
CA THR A 30 -10.53 5.89 6.36
C THR A 30 -11.48 5.18 5.41
N PHE A 31 -10.99 4.13 4.77
CA PHE A 31 -11.72 3.32 3.81
C PHE A 31 -12.15 2.00 4.45
N SER A 32 -13.39 1.59 4.16
CA SER A 32 -13.84 0.22 4.41
C SER A 32 -13.55 -0.63 3.17
N CYS A 33 -12.62 -1.57 3.31
CA CYS A 33 -12.10 -2.36 2.20
C CYS A 33 -12.43 -3.84 2.35
N LYS A 34 -12.38 -4.54 1.22
CA LYS A 34 -12.53 -5.99 1.13
C LYS A 34 -11.46 -6.55 0.20
N GLN A 35 -10.66 -7.47 0.73
CA GLN A 35 -9.68 -8.23 -0.04
C GLN A 35 -10.28 -9.59 -0.41
N SER A 36 -10.37 -9.86 -1.70
CA SER A 36 -10.91 -11.10 -2.24
C SER A 36 -9.87 -11.78 -3.12
N GLY A 37 -9.78 -13.11 -3.07
CA GLY A 37 -8.84 -13.87 -3.89
C GLY A 37 -8.94 -15.37 -3.66
N THR A 38 -8.04 -16.13 -4.28
CA THR A 38 -7.96 -17.58 -4.09
C THR A 38 -6.54 -17.93 -3.67
N VAL A 39 -6.40 -18.65 -2.55
CA VAL A 39 -5.11 -19.18 -2.09
C VAL A 39 -5.22 -20.71 -2.09
N GLY A 40 -4.51 -21.35 -3.01
CA GLY A 40 -4.69 -22.77 -3.29
C GLY A 40 -6.10 -23.06 -3.81
N SER A 41 -6.88 -23.87 -3.10
CA SER A 41 -8.28 -24.17 -3.42
C SER A 41 -9.30 -23.36 -2.59
N LYS A 42 -8.83 -22.48 -1.69
CA LYS A 42 -9.69 -21.74 -0.77
C LYS A 42 -9.94 -20.32 -1.27
N LYS A 43 -11.22 -19.96 -1.39
CA LYS A 43 -11.63 -18.56 -1.59
C LYS A 43 -11.42 -17.79 -0.30
N MET A 44 -10.81 -16.63 -0.43
CA MET A 44 -10.59 -15.67 0.63
C MET A 44 -11.48 -14.45 0.37
N ASP A 45 -12.16 -13.97 1.40
CA ASP A 45 -12.90 -12.71 1.38
C ASP A 45 -12.79 -12.04 2.75
N ILE A 46 -11.89 -11.08 2.89
CA ILE A 46 -11.49 -10.49 4.17
C ILE A 46 -11.84 -9.00 4.18
N PRO A 47 -12.79 -8.56 5.03
CA PRO A 47 -13.01 -7.14 5.27
C PRO A 47 -11.90 -6.56 6.16
N PHE A 48 -11.51 -5.32 5.90
CA PHE A 48 -10.53 -4.60 6.70
C PHE A 48 -10.69 -3.08 6.56
N GLN A 49 -10.18 -2.33 7.54
CA GLN A 49 -10.11 -0.87 7.44
C GLN A 49 -8.75 -0.45 6.90
N LEU A 50 -8.73 0.46 5.92
CA LEU A 50 -7.52 1.08 5.41
C LEU A 50 -7.54 2.56 5.78
N GLU A 51 -6.54 2.99 6.55
CA GLU A 51 -6.31 4.39 6.86
C GLU A 51 -5.23 4.94 5.95
N VAL A 52 -5.45 6.12 5.36
CA VAL A 52 -4.53 6.78 4.45
C VAL A 52 -4.38 8.25 4.84
N THR A 53 -3.14 8.71 4.89
CA THR A 53 -2.80 10.12 5.06
C THR A 53 -1.92 10.55 3.89
N ILE A 54 -2.36 11.59 3.17
CA ILE A 54 -1.55 12.18 2.10
C ILE A 54 -0.57 13.16 2.73
N LEU A 55 0.73 12.82 2.69
CA LEU A 55 1.80 13.64 3.27
C LEU A 55 2.23 14.76 2.32
N SER A 56 2.17 14.50 1.02
CA SER A 56 2.49 15.46 -0.04
C SER A 56 1.95 14.97 -1.38
N THR A 57 1.45 15.86 -2.21
CA THR A 57 1.09 15.56 -3.60
C THR A 57 1.03 16.86 -4.40
N ASP A 58 1.37 16.80 -5.68
CA ASP A 58 1.10 17.90 -6.62
C ASP A 58 -0.18 17.68 -7.43
N TYR A 59 -0.97 16.65 -7.09
CA TYR A 59 -2.19 16.19 -7.76
C TYR A 59 -2.02 15.81 -9.25
N ASN A 60 -0.82 15.93 -9.80
CA ASN A 60 -0.52 15.75 -11.21
C ASN A 60 0.39 14.54 -11.41
N ASP A 61 1.58 14.56 -10.82
CA ASP A 61 2.64 13.62 -11.14
C ASP A 61 2.96 12.65 -10.00
N PHE A 62 2.84 13.08 -8.73
CA PHE A 62 3.25 12.25 -7.60
C PHE A 62 2.35 12.39 -6.36
N ALA A 63 2.46 11.39 -5.48
CA ALA A 63 1.97 11.47 -4.11
C ALA A 63 2.91 10.72 -3.17
N VAL A 64 3.13 11.27 -1.98
CA VAL A 64 3.70 10.58 -0.82
C VAL A 64 2.55 10.32 0.14
N MET A 65 2.26 9.05 0.42
CA MET A 65 1.18 8.68 1.33
C MET A 65 1.66 7.70 2.39
N TYR A 66 1.19 7.90 3.61
CA TYR A 66 1.22 6.87 4.64
C TYR A 66 -0.08 6.07 4.56
N ARG A 67 0.01 4.74 4.61
CA ARG A 67 -1.14 3.85 4.73
C ARG A 67 -0.99 2.92 5.91
N CYS A 68 -2.11 2.56 6.54
CA CYS A 68 -2.18 1.58 7.61
C CYS A 68 -3.43 0.70 7.42
N ALA A 69 -3.23 -0.59 7.16
CA ALA A 69 -4.30 -1.58 7.02
C ALA A 69 -4.51 -2.30 8.35
N LYS A 70 -5.76 -2.34 8.82
CA LYS A 70 -6.19 -3.02 10.04
C LYS A 70 -6.84 -4.35 9.67
N LEU A 71 -6.04 -5.39 9.58
CA LEU A 71 -6.45 -6.72 9.16
C LEU A 71 -6.91 -7.55 10.38
N PRO A 72 -7.93 -8.40 10.22
CA PRO A 72 -8.30 -9.35 11.26
C PRO A 72 -7.20 -10.42 11.43
N SER A 73 -6.84 -10.74 12.69
CA SER A 73 -5.89 -11.80 13.00
C SER A 73 -6.58 -13.15 13.25
N SER A 74 -5.93 -14.23 12.83
CA SER A 74 -6.40 -15.61 13.08
C SER A 74 -6.35 -16.02 14.56
N THR A 75 -5.53 -15.34 15.38
CA THR A 75 -5.39 -15.58 16.82
C THR A 75 -6.32 -14.72 17.67
N GLY A 76 -7.24 -13.99 17.03
CA GLY A 76 -7.99 -12.91 17.67
C GLY A 76 -7.19 -11.59 17.68
N GLY A 77 -7.91 -10.47 17.64
CA GLY A 77 -7.33 -9.13 17.60
C GLY A 77 -7.08 -8.59 16.19
N THR A 78 -6.36 -7.47 16.12
CA THR A 78 -6.08 -6.73 14.89
C THR A 78 -4.59 -6.78 14.56
N HIS A 79 -4.27 -7.24 13.35
CA HIS A 79 -2.94 -7.12 12.77
C HIS A 79 -2.85 -5.81 11.97
N PHE A 80 -1.74 -5.10 12.10
CA PHE A 80 -1.51 -3.83 11.41
C PHE A 80 -0.42 -4.01 10.36
N GLU A 81 -0.72 -3.62 9.13
CA GLU A 81 0.27 -3.49 8.06
C GLU A 81 0.33 -2.05 7.60
N ASP A 82 1.45 -1.38 7.87
CA ASP A 82 1.68 -0.01 7.44
C ASP A 82 2.90 0.11 6.54
N ASN A 83 2.87 1.16 5.73
CA ASN A 83 4.03 1.64 5.00
C ASN A 83 3.78 3.04 4.45
N VAL A 84 4.87 3.68 4.07
CA VAL A 84 4.86 4.88 3.25
C VAL A 84 5.08 4.48 1.80
N LEU A 85 4.28 5.05 0.91
CA LEU A 85 4.41 4.86 -0.52
C LEU A 85 4.74 6.19 -1.20
N VAL A 86 5.75 6.13 -2.06
CA VAL A 86 5.98 7.14 -3.09
C VAL A 86 5.33 6.64 -4.38
N LEU A 87 4.35 7.38 -4.86
CA LEU A 87 3.52 7.04 -6.01
C LEU A 87 3.78 8.02 -7.14
N HIS A 88 3.82 7.50 -8.37
CA HIS A 88 3.89 8.28 -9.60
C HIS A 88 2.70 7.94 -10.49
N ARG A 89 2.18 8.94 -11.22
CA ARG A 89 1.09 8.71 -12.20
C ARG A 89 1.54 7.82 -13.36
N VAL A 90 2.81 7.92 -13.77
CA VAL A 90 3.41 7.10 -14.83
C VAL A 90 4.31 6.05 -14.19
N SER A 91 4.03 4.77 -14.43
CA SER A 91 4.73 3.64 -13.79
C SER A 91 6.22 3.53 -14.12
N THR A 92 6.64 4.03 -15.28
CA THR A 92 8.05 4.04 -15.71
C THR A 92 8.85 5.19 -15.12
N LYS A 93 8.18 6.18 -14.50
CA LYS A 93 8.85 7.31 -13.87
C LYS A 93 9.28 6.92 -12.47
N THR A 94 10.59 6.73 -12.30
CA THR A 94 11.20 6.36 -11.03
C THR A 94 12.15 7.43 -10.50
N GLU A 95 12.23 8.58 -11.19
CA GLU A 95 12.99 9.73 -10.73
C GLU A 95 12.08 10.67 -9.96
N ASP A 96 12.42 10.86 -8.70
CA ASP A 96 11.68 11.70 -7.78
C ASP A 96 12.01 13.17 -7.96
N LYS A 97 10.98 14.01 -7.92
CA LYS A 97 11.15 15.47 -7.85
C LYS A 97 11.70 15.84 -6.45
N ARG A 98 12.41 16.97 -6.37
CA ARG A 98 12.99 17.52 -5.13
C ARG A 98 12.01 17.57 -3.94
N ASN A 99 10.74 17.86 -4.21
CA ASN A 99 9.69 17.94 -3.22
C ASN A 99 9.34 16.59 -2.54
N VAL A 100 9.51 15.45 -3.21
CA VAL A 100 9.37 14.12 -2.58
C VAL A 100 10.46 13.96 -1.52
N GLY A 101 11.71 14.21 -1.89
CA GLY A 101 12.85 14.12 -0.96
C GLY A 101 12.75 15.07 0.23
N GLU A 102 12.25 16.30 0.03
CA GLU A 102 12.01 17.25 1.11
C GLU A 102 10.88 16.79 2.06
N THR A 103 9.79 16.23 1.52
CA THR A 103 8.72 15.63 2.35
C THR A 103 9.24 14.47 3.19
N LEU A 104 10.01 13.55 2.60
CA LEU A 104 10.56 12.40 3.32
C LEU A 104 11.54 12.84 4.42
N LYS A 105 12.42 13.81 4.15
CA LYS A 105 13.34 14.36 5.14
C LYS A 105 12.64 14.98 6.34
N LYS A 106 11.50 15.67 6.16
CA LYS A 106 10.69 16.20 7.27
C LYS A 106 10.14 15.11 8.20
N GLN A 107 10.02 13.87 7.69
CA GLN A 107 9.61 12.69 8.46
C GLN A 107 10.80 11.87 8.97
N GLY A 108 12.04 12.30 8.71
CA GLY A 108 13.25 11.57 9.10
C GLY A 108 13.65 10.43 8.16
N TRP A 109 13.12 10.39 6.93
CA TRP A 109 13.48 9.38 5.93
C TRP A 109 14.27 9.95 4.75
N SER A 110 15.03 9.07 4.11
CA SER A 110 15.67 9.27 2.82
C SER A 110 15.00 8.39 1.75
N LEU A 111 15.25 8.66 0.48
CA LEU A 111 14.75 7.79 -0.61
C LEU A 111 15.41 6.41 -0.59
N ASP A 112 16.64 6.31 -0.08
CA ASP A 112 17.40 5.06 -0.02
C ASP A 112 16.82 4.06 1.00
N ASP A 113 15.95 4.53 1.90
CA ASP A 113 15.21 3.67 2.85
C ASP A 113 14.05 2.91 2.18
N PHE A 114 13.71 3.26 0.93
CA PHE A 114 12.57 2.70 0.20
C PHE A 114 12.99 1.65 -0.82
N ASN A 115 12.18 0.59 -0.92
CA ASN A 115 12.33 -0.40 -1.99
C ASN A 115 11.82 0.18 -3.32
N SER A 116 12.75 0.52 -4.21
CA SER A 116 12.41 0.98 -5.56
C SER A 116 11.81 -0.15 -6.40
N ARG A 117 10.81 0.19 -7.22
CA ARG A 117 10.27 -0.72 -8.25
C ARG A 117 10.90 -0.49 -9.63
N LYS A 118 11.99 0.27 -9.72
CA LYS A 118 12.72 0.48 -10.98
C LYS A 118 13.19 -0.86 -11.54
N GLY A 119 12.85 -1.14 -12.80
CA GLY A 119 13.20 -2.38 -13.47
C GLY A 119 12.38 -3.61 -13.05
N VAL A 120 11.33 -3.43 -12.25
CA VAL A 120 10.39 -4.52 -11.90
C VAL A 120 9.25 -4.53 -12.91
N ASP A 121 9.11 -5.63 -13.65
CA ASP A 121 7.93 -5.87 -14.47
C ASP A 121 6.79 -6.37 -13.57
N CYS A 122 5.70 -5.61 -13.50
CA CYS A 122 4.53 -5.96 -12.72
C CYS A 122 3.54 -6.71 -13.62
N PRO A 123 3.34 -8.03 -13.44
CA PRO A 123 2.44 -8.77 -14.29
C PRO A 123 1.02 -8.22 -14.16
N ALA A 124 0.31 -8.14 -15.28
CA ALA A 124 -1.09 -7.73 -15.27
C ALA A 124 -1.90 -8.69 -14.38
N PRO A 125 -2.89 -8.17 -13.63
CA PRO A 125 -3.86 -9.03 -12.98
C PRO A 125 -4.63 -9.85 -14.04
N PRO A 126 -5.00 -11.10 -13.71
CA PRO A 126 -5.82 -11.94 -14.58
C PRO A 126 -7.24 -11.39 -14.79
#